data_AF-A0A9Q3F4M5-F1
#
_entry.id   AF-A0A9Q3F4M5-F1
#
_cell.length_a   1.000
_cell.length_b   1.000
_cell.length_c   1.000
_cell.angle_alpha   90.00
_cell.angle_beta   90.00
_cell.angle_gamma   90.00
#
_symmetry.space_group_name_H-M   'P 1'
#
loop_
_entity.id
_entity.type
_entity.pdbx_description
1 polymer ?
#
loop_
_entity_poly.entity_id
_entity_poly.type
_entity_poly.pdbx_seq_one_letter_code
_entity_poly.pdbx_strand_id
1 'polypeptide(L)' 'MTVCIDNSQHPFIIDSGAHCSIVARNYLENHFPNWENQLFPTKAKNFQSASRKMTSIGTIIKEIIIPHRKGNIRLNP' A
#
# COMPACT_ATOMS: atom_id res chain seq x y z
N MET A 1 13.10 -1.38 3.10
CA MET A 1 12.54 -0.88 4.38
C MET A 1 11.32 -1.74 4.71
N THR A 2 10.93 -1.89 5.97
CA THR A 2 9.70 -2.63 6.33
C THR A 2 8.71 -1.72 7.05
N VAL A 3 7.42 -1.93 6.79
CA VAL A 3 6.32 -1.40 7.59
C VAL A 3 5.65 -2.54 8.33
N CYS A 4 4.99 -2.25 9.44
CA CYS A 4 4.11 -3.17 10.11
C CYS A 4 2.66 -2.87 9.71
N ILE A 5 1.95 -3.91 9.25
CA ILE A 5 0.53 -3.90 8.90
C ILE A 5 -0.08 -5.12 9.59
N ASP A 6 -1.16 -4.96 10.33
CA ASP A 6 -1.82 -6.04 11.09
C ASP A 6 -0.81 -6.88 11.92
N ASN A 7 0.11 -6.21 12.63
CA ASN A 7 1.20 -6.80 13.42
C ASN A 7 2.22 -7.66 12.65
N SER A 8 2.22 -7.59 11.31
CA SER A 8 3.14 -8.32 10.43
C SER A 8 4.06 -7.37 9.67
N GLN A 9 5.33 -7.73 9.52
CA GLN A 9 6.29 -6.90 8.79
C GLN A 9 6.21 -7.19 7.29
N HIS A 10 6.08 -6.13 6.49
CA HIS A 10 6.02 -6.20 5.05
C HIS A 10 7.07 -5.30 4.39
N PRO A 11 7.71 -5.76 3.31
CA PRO A 11 8.58 -4.91 2.52
C PRO A 11 7.77 -3.77 1.90
N PHE A 12 8.35 -2.58 1.88
CA PHE A 12 7.75 -1.43 1.21
C PHE A 12 8.78 -0.50 0.62
N ILE A 13 8.30 0.36 -0.27
CA ILE A 13 9.04 1.41 -0.95
C ILE A 13 8.37 2.74 -0.59
N ILE A 14 9.17 3.71 -0.13
CA ILE A 14 8.75 5.12 -0.06
C ILE A 14 9.06 5.71 -1.42
N ASP A 15 8.01 6.02 -2.17
CA ASP A 15 8.11 6.63 -3.49
C ASP A 15 7.37 7.97 -3.48
N SER A 16 8.12 9.08 -3.43
CA SER A 16 7.55 10.42 -3.47
C SER A 16 6.93 10.78 -4.82
N GLY A 17 7.22 10.01 -5.87
CA GLY A 17 6.59 10.15 -7.19
C GLY A 17 5.25 9.41 -7.30
N ALA A 18 4.91 8.54 -6.35
CA ALA A 18 3.66 7.80 -6.37
C ALA A 18 2.48 8.66 -5.89
N HIS A 19 1.39 8.67 -6.67
CA HIS A 19 0.18 9.40 -6.29
C HIS A 19 -0.49 8.83 -5.02
N CYS A 20 -0.44 7.52 -4.83
CA CYS A 20 -0.95 6.84 -3.64
C CYS A 20 -0.25 5.51 -3.43
N SER A 21 -0.46 4.90 -2.26
CA SER A 21 -0.01 3.53 -2.00
C SER A 21 -0.78 2.54 -2.89
N ILE A 22 -0.06 1.57 -3.45
CA ILE A 22 -0.62 0.53 -4.31
C ILE A 22 0.00 -0.80 -3.91
N VAL A 23 -0.83 -1.85 -3.90
CA VAL A 23 -0.40 -3.24 -3.71
C VAL A 23 -1.00 -4.10 -4.82
N ALA A 24 -0.31 -5.18 -5.16
CA ALA A 24 -0.81 -6.14 -6.13
C ALA A 24 -1.84 -7.10 -5.51
N ARG A 25 -2.75 -7.64 -6.32
CA ARG A 25 -3.78 -8.59 -5.84
C ARG A 25 -3.17 -9.81 -5.15
N ASN A 26 -2.14 -10.40 -5.75
CA ASN A 26 -1.43 -11.56 -5.19
C ASN A 26 -0.81 -11.27 -3.82
N TYR A 27 -0.38 -10.03 -3.55
CA TYR A 27 0.08 -9.64 -2.23
C TYR A 27 -1.06 -9.68 -1.21
N LEU A 28 -2.27 -9.21 -1.59
CA LEU A 28 -3.44 -9.28 -0.71
C LEU A 28 -3.88 -10.73 -0.45
N GLU A 29 -3.91 -11.57 -1.48
CA GLU A 29 -4.25 -13.00 -1.37
C GLU A 29 -3.30 -13.75 -0.42
N ASN A 30 -2.01 -13.41 -0.44
CA ASN A 30 -1.00 -14.09 0.37
C ASN A 30 -0.91 -13.59 1.83
N HIS A 31 -1.33 -12.35 2.10
CA HIS A 31 -1.07 -11.71 3.40
C HIS A 31 -2.33 -11.24 4.15
N PHE A 32 -3.45 -11.06 3.46
CA PHE A 32 -4.69 -10.54 4.05
C PHE A 32 -5.87 -11.41 3.62
N PRO A 33 -6.07 -12.59 4.26
CA PRO A 33 -7.22 -13.42 3.97
C PRO A 33 -8.51 -12.62 4.18
N ASN A 34 -9.47 -12.75 3.26
CA ASN A 34 -10.73 -11.99 3.25
C ASN A 34 -10.60 -10.48 2.96
N TRP A 35 -9.51 -10.02 2.32
CA TRP A 35 -9.38 -8.62 1.90
C TRP A 35 -10.54 -8.14 1.01
N GLU A 36 -11.15 -9.05 0.25
CA GLU A 36 -12.31 -8.75 -0.62
C GLU A 36 -13.51 -8.22 0.18
N ASN A 37 -13.71 -8.71 1.41
CA ASN A 37 -14.80 -8.24 2.28
C ASN A 37 -14.56 -6.83 2.82
N GLN A 38 -13.32 -6.34 2.73
CA GLN A 38 -12.89 -5.01 3.17
C GLN A 38 -12.74 -4.05 1.98
N LEU A 39 -13.11 -4.49 0.78
CA LEU A 39 -12.92 -3.74 -0.46
C LEU A 39 -13.98 -2.66 -0.60
N PHE A 40 -13.54 -1.41 -0.56
CA PHE A 40 -14.37 -0.27 -0.92
C PHE A 40 -14.31 -0.03 -2.43
N PRO A 41 -15.46 0.31 -3.07
CA PRO A 41 -15.48 0.66 -4.48
C PRO A 41 -14.65 1.94 -4.70
N THR A 42 -13.65 1.85 -5.56
CA THR A 42 -12.91 3.03 -6.01
C THR A 42 -13.59 3.60 -7.25
N LYS A 43 -13.75 4.93 -7.31
CA LYS A 43 -14.10 5.60 -8.57
C LYS A 43 -13.04 5.23 -9.60
N ALA A 44 -13.45 4.79 -10.80
CA ALA A 44 -12.52 4.41 -11.85
C ALA A 44 -11.46 5.50 -12.05
N LYS A 45 -10.24 5.24 -11.55
CA LYS A 45 -9.08 6.10 -11.72
C LYS A 45 -8.12 5.35 -12.63
N ASN A 46 -7.69 6.02 -13.69
CA ASN A 46 -6.70 5.47 -14.60
C ASN A 46 -5.32 5.53 -13.93
N PHE A 47 -4.91 4.45 -13.28
CA PHE A 47 -3.57 4.33 -12.74
C PHE A 47 -2.61 3.90 -13.85
N GLN A 48 -1.42 4.49 -13.87
CA GLN A 48 -0.34 4.11 -14.76
C GLN A 48 0.89 3.79 -13.92
N SER A 49 1.46 2.62 -14.17
CA SER A 49 2.83 2.32 -13.77
C SER A 49 3.80 2.82 -14.84
N ALA A 50 5.10 2.81 -14.53
CA ALA A 50 6.15 3.19 -15.50
C ALA A 50 6.10 2.40 -16.81
N SER A 51 5.51 1.19 -16.82
CA SER A 51 5.51 0.31 -17.98
C SER A 51 4.12 0.03 -18.55
N ARG A 52 3.04 0.14 -17.78
CA ARG A 52 1.68 -0.27 -18.18
C ARG A 52 0.56 0.47 -17.45
N LYS A 53 -0.61 0.53 -18.07
CA LYS A 53 -1.87 0.89 -17.41
C LYS A 53 -2.22 -0.16 -16.34
N MET A 54 -2.75 0.29 -15.22
CA MET A 54 -3.17 -0.55 -14.11
C MET A 54 -4.68 -0.46 -13.92
N THR A 55 -5.31 -1.60 -13.68
CA THR A 55 -6.75 -1.68 -13.37
C THR A 55 -6.92 -1.70 -11.85
N SER A 56 -7.54 -0.66 -11.29
CA SER A 56 -7.89 -0.64 -9.86
C SER A 56 -9.03 -1.61 -9.58
N ILE A 57 -8.86 -2.45 -8.56
CA ILE A 57 -9.90 -3.38 -8.10
C ILE A 57 -10.77 -2.72 -7.02
N GLY A 58 -10.16 -1.89 -6.17
CA GLY A 58 -10.84 -1.17 -5.10
C GLY A 58 -9.81 -0.56 -4.15
N THR A 59 -10.28 -0.08 -2.99
CA THR A 59 -9.43 0.44 -1.92
C THR A 59 -9.71 -0.34 -0.64
N ILE A 60 -8.65 -0.67 0.09
CA ILE A 60 -8.75 -1.19 1.46
C ILE A 60 -8.14 -0.17 2.41
N ILE A 61 -8.61 -0.15 3.66
CA ILE A 61 -8.07 0.70 4.71
C ILE A 61 -7.26 -0.18 5.64
N LYS A 62 -6.00 0.20 5.87
CA LYS A 62 -5.07 -0.49 6.76
C LYS A 62 -4.28 0.51 7.57
N GLU A 63 -4.04 0.18 8.84
CA GLU A 63 -3.09 0.91 9.67
C GLU A 63 -1.67 0.49 9.28
N ILE A 64 -0.82 1.48 9.02
CA ILE A 64 0.57 1.26 8.63
C ILE A 64 1.45 1.89 9.71
N ILE A 65 2.23 1.07 10.40
CA ILE A 65 3.22 1.52 11.36
C ILE A 65 4.57 1.50 10.66
N ILE A 66 5.19 2.66 10.52
CA ILE A 66 6.57 2.79 10.02
C ILE A 66 7.50 2.74 11.24
N PRO A 67 8.19 1.62 11.52
CA PRO A 67 9.10 1.57 12.65
C PRO A 67 10.28 2.52 12.38
N HIS A 68 10.41 3.55 13.21
CA HIS A 68 11.62 4.36 13.21
C HIS A 68 12.81 3.50 13.63
N ARG A 69 13.89 3.52 12.84
CA ARG A 69 15.21 3.10 13.33
C ARG A 69 15.76 4.25 14.17
N LYS A 70 16.57 3.96 15.20
CA LYS A 70 17.21 4.96 16.07
C LYS A 70 17.67 6.19 15.25
N GLY A 71 17.09 7.36 15.54
CA GLY A 71 17.23 8.59 14.75
C GLY A 71 15.89 9.33 14.59
N ASN A 72 15.92 10.52 13.99
CA ASN A 72 14.74 11.37 13.78
C ASN A 72 14.16 11.13 12.37
N ILE A 73 12.87 10.87 12.26
CA ILE A 73 12.14 10.93 10.99
C ILE A 73 11.74 12.39 10.77
N ARG A 74 12.23 13.01 9.68
CA ARG A 74 11.74 14.32 9.23
C ARG A 74 10.74 14.08 8.11
N LEU A 75 9.47 14.36 8.40
CA LEU A 75 8.41 14.47 7.39
C LEU A 75 8.39 15.93 6.96
N ASN A 76 8.97 16.24 5.80
CA ASN A 76 8.85 17.56 5.21
C ASN A 76 7.61 17.56 4.29
N PRO A 77 6.70 18.55 4.42
CA PRO A 77 5.52 18.68 3.57
C PRO A 77 5.85 18.86 2.09
#